data_AF-Q94EU9-F1
#
_entry.id   AF-Q94EU9-F1
#
_cell.length_a   1.000
_cell.length_b   1.000
_cell.length_c   1.000
_cell.angle_alpha   90.00
_cell.angle_beta   90.00
_cell.angle_gamma   90.00
#
_symmetry.space_group_name_H-M   'P 1'
#
loop_
_entity.id
_entity.type
_entity.pdbx_description
1 polymer ?
#
loop_
_entity_poly.entity_id
_entity_poly.type
_entity_poly.pdbx_seq_one_letter_code
_entity_poly.pdbx_strand_id
1 'polypeptide(L)'
;MTLTLQSSASFINFKETKGVKAPDEFLGMVSFAQAKPSCRLVAKSSMQEAQLSHERIMEVKKIEKREKLHELPANHSNRSTRVPVFVMLPLDTMTMGGNLNRPRAMNASLMALKSSGAEGVMVDAWWGLVEKDGPLKYNWEGYAELVKMCQEHGLKLQVVMSFHQCGGNVGDSCSIPLPPWVLEEISKNPDLVYTDRSGRRNPEYLSLGCDMLPVLKGRTPIQVYTDYMRSFRERFNEYLGNVIVEIQVGMGPCGELRYPAYPESNGTWRFPGIGEFQCYDKYMGASLAAVAKAAGKDDWGQGGPHDSGKYNQFPEDTGFFQRDGTWNSEYGQFFLEWYSGKLLEHGDRILAAGESIYQGTGAKLSGKVAGIHWHYNTRSHAAELTSGYYNTRHRDGYLPIARMLAKHGAVLNFTCMEMRDGEQPQSANCSPEGLVRQVKTAARTAEVELAGENALERYDGGAFSQVLATSMSDSGNGLSAFTFLRMNKRLFEPENWRNLVQFVKSMSEGGRNASLPECDSSRTDLYVRFIKESHSKKATEVAVV
;
A
#
# COMPACT_ATOMS: atom_id res chain seq x y z
N MET A 1 15.85 40.49 30.93
CA MET A 1 16.26 39.74 32.13
C MET A 1 15.94 38.28 31.89
N THR A 2 17.01 37.53 31.77
CA THR A 2 17.16 36.13 31.36
C THR A 2 16.83 35.21 32.53
N LEU A 3 16.16 34.07 32.30
CA LEU A 3 16.27 32.91 33.18
C LEU A 3 16.23 31.62 32.35
N THR A 4 17.10 30.71 32.76
CA THR A 4 17.82 29.71 31.99
C THR A 4 17.27 28.29 32.18
N LEU A 5 17.39 27.50 31.11
CA LEU A 5 17.26 26.03 31.04
C LEU A 5 18.47 25.32 31.67
N GLN A 6 18.23 24.21 32.40
CA GLN A 6 19.06 22.98 32.48
C GLN A 6 18.12 21.82 32.90
N SER A 7 17.79 20.82 32.06
CA SER A 7 18.56 19.64 31.63
C SER A 7 19.00 18.71 32.77
N SER A 8 18.58 17.44 32.72
CA SER A 8 19.15 16.34 33.51
C SER A 8 19.27 15.11 32.61
N ALA A 9 20.51 14.77 32.26
CA ALA A 9 20.91 13.51 31.66
C ALA A 9 21.71 12.71 32.70
N SER A 10 21.41 11.43 32.84
CA SER A 10 22.13 10.49 33.71
C SER A 10 22.96 9.53 32.86
N PHE A 11 24.28 9.73 32.88
CA PHE A 11 25.28 8.78 32.39
C PHE A 11 25.81 7.95 33.58
N ILE A 12 25.82 6.63 33.41
CA ILE A 12 26.52 5.70 34.31
C ILE A 12 27.90 5.44 33.73
N ASN A 13 28.90 5.58 34.60
CA ASN A 13 30.32 5.57 34.33
C ASN A 13 30.91 4.27 34.90
N PHE A 14 31.72 3.52 34.13
CA PHE A 14 32.59 2.47 34.68
C PHE A 14 34.02 2.59 34.14
N LYS A 15 34.86 3.07 35.07
CA LYS A 15 36.32 3.04 35.24
C LYS A 15 37.21 2.35 34.21
N GLU A 16 38.18 3.14 33.73
CA GLU A 16 39.46 2.74 33.16
C GLU A 16 40.39 2.05 34.17
N THR A 17 41.20 1.10 33.68
CA THR A 17 42.50 0.73 34.27
C THR A 17 43.55 0.66 33.16
N LYS A 18 44.72 1.26 33.41
CA LYS A 18 45.84 1.45 32.49
C LYS A 18 46.63 0.16 32.22
N GLY A 19 47.15 0.02 30.99
CA GLY A 19 48.60 -0.11 30.80
C GLY A 19 49.19 -1.34 30.08
N VAL A 20 49.62 -1.07 28.82
CA VAL A 20 50.90 -1.48 28.16
C VAL A 20 51.12 -2.94 27.69
N LYS A 21 51.15 -3.14 26.36
CA LYS A 21 52.32 -3.55 25.51
C LYS A 21 51.85 -4.25 24.21
N ALA A 22 52.29 -3.74 23.06
CA ALA A 22 52.39 -4.49 21.81
C ALA A 22 53.50 -5.57 21.94
N PRO A 23 53.46 -6.66 21.15
CA PRO A 23 54.12 -6.60 19.84
C PRO A 23 53.53 -7.49 18.72
N ASP A 24 54.03 -7.19 17.53
CA ASP A 24 54.31 -8.06 16.37
C ASP A 24 53.21 -8.52 15.41
N GLU A 25 53.40 -7.98 14.20
CA GLU A 25 52.99 -8.44 12.88
C GLU A 25 53.15 -9.96 12.69
N PHE A 26 52.10 -10.60 12.19
CA PHE A 26 52.22 -11.86 11.46
C PHE A 26 51.42 -11.77 10.15
N LEU A 27 52.17 -11.61 9.06
CA LEU A 27 51.74 -11.80 7.69
C LEU A 27 51.50 -13.29 7.43
N GLY A 28 50.24 -13.70 7.43
CA GLY A 28 49.80 -15.02 6.99
C GLY A 28 49.27 -14.98 5.56
N MET A 29 50.17 -15.17 4.58
CA MET A 29 49.84 -15.40 3.17
C MET A 29 49.01 -16.69 3.03
N VAL A 30 47.75 -16.58 2.61
CA VAL A 30 46.95 -17.73 2.17
C VAL A 30 46.93 -17.75 0.64
N SER A 31 47.61 -18.75 0.08
CA SER A 31 47.69 -19.06 -1.34
C SER A 31 46.38 -19.67 -1.85
N PHE A 32 45.73 -19.02 -2.82
CA PHE A 32 44.64 -19.61 -3.59
C PHE A 32 45.18 -20.31 -4.84
N ALA A 33 45.07 -21.64 -4.88
CA ALA A 33 45.33 -22.44 -6.06
C ALA A 33 44.18 -22.25 -7.07
N GLN A 34 44.52 -21.83 -8.29
CA GLN A 34 43.62 -21.78 -9.44
C GLN A 34 43.36 -23.20 -9.95
N ALA A 35 42.10 -23.66 -9.88
CA ALA A 35 41.63 -24.85 -10.56
C ALA A 35 40.70 -24.46 -11.73
N LYS A 36 41.18 -24.66 -12.96
CA LYS A 36 40.35 -24.67 -14.18
C LYS A 36 39.58 -25.99 -14.26
N PRO A 37 38.36 -25.98 -14.82
CA PRO A 37 37.90 -27.10 -15.63
C PRO A 37 37.66 -26.63 -17.07
N SER A 38 38.44 -27.18 -18.00
CA SER A 38 38.10 -27.18 -19.42
C SER A 38 37.13 -28.32 -19.68
N CYS A 39 35.93 -28.02 -20.20
CA CYS A 39 35.11 -29.02 -20.87
C CYS A 39 34.64 -28.44 -22.20
N ARG A 40 35.20 -28.96 -23.30
CA ARG A 40 34.75 -28.72 -24.67
C ARG A 40 33.61 -29.68 -24.95
N LEU A 41 32.43 -29.15 -25.27
CA LEU A 41 31.37 -29.92 -25.92
C LEU A 41 31.00 -29.21 -27.22
N VAL A 42 31.25 -29.93 -28.31
CA VAL A 42 30.90 -29.59 -29.69
C VAL A 42 29.45 -30.01 -29.91
N ALA A 43 28.57 -29.04 -30.18
CA ALA A 43 27.22 -29.33 -30.68
C ALA A 43 27.17 -29.03 -32.17
N LYS A 44 26.92 -30.08 -32.97
CA LYS A 44 26.72 -30.02 -34.42
C LYS A 44 25.33 -29.48 -34.73
N SER A 45 25.26 -28.58 -35.71
CA SER A 45 24.06 -28.19 -36.42
C SER A 45 23.56 -29.31 -37.32
N SER A 46 22.25 -29.40 -37.52
CA SER A 46 21.67 -30.05 -38.69
C SER A 46 20.27 -29.48 -38.94
N MET A 47 20.20 -28.53 -39.88
CA MET A 47 18.99 -28.25 -40.64
C MET A 47 19.04 -29.10 -41.91
N GLN A 48 17.96 -29.79 -42.22
CA GLN A 48 17.62 -30.10 -43.62
C GLN A 48 16.11 -30.32 -43.78
N GLU A 49 15.57 -29.60 -44.75
CA GLU A 49 14.24 -29.70 -45.31
C GLU A 49 14.04 -31.01 -46.09
N ALA A 50 12.79 -31.46 -46.18
CA ALA A 50 12.28 -32.15 -47.36
C ALA A 50 10.75 -31.95 -47.46
N GLN A 51 10.32 -31.29 -48.54
CA GLN A 51 8.92 -31.14 -48.95
C GLN A 51 8.44 -32.36 -49.77
N LEU A 52 7.11 -32.43 -49.92
CA LEU A 52 6.29 -33.12 -50.94
C LEU A 52 5.69 -34.49 -50.59
N SER A 53 4.39 -34.52 -50.29
CA SER A 53 3.39 -34.96 -51.29
C SER A 53 1.95 -34.67 -50.80
N HIS A 54 1.19 -34.02 -51.68
CA HIS A 54 -0.26 -33.81 -51.61
C HIS A 54 -1.01 -35.03 -52.17
N GLU A 55 -2.31 -35.09 -51.85
CA GLU A 55 -3.41 -35.85 -52.48
C GLU A 55 -3.85 -37.19 -51.84
N ARG A 56 -4.99 -37.09 -51.12
CA ARG A 56 -6.08 -38.06 -50.83
C ARG A 56 -6.52 -37.84 -49.38
N ILE A 57 -7.74 -37.44 -49.01
CA ILE A 57 -9.08 -37.68 -49.56
C ILE A 57 -9.99 -36.57 -49.01
N MET A 58 -10.58 -35.77 -49.91
CA MET A 58 -11.89 -35.17 -49.68
C MET A 58 -12.95 -36.25 -49.99
N GLU A 59 -14.11 -36.17 -49.34
CA GLU A 59 -15.24 -37.12 -49.37
C GLU A 59 -15.09 -38.32 -48.42
N VAL A 60 -15.64 -38.19 -47.21
CA VAL A 60 -16.84 -38.89 -46.72
C VAL A 60 -17.10 -38.43 -45.28
N LYS A 61 -18.11 -37.56 -45.10
CA LYS A 61 -19.11 -37.58 -44.01
C LYS A 61 -19.89 -36.26 -44.00
N LYS A 62 -20.82 -36.18 -44.95
CA LYS A 62 -22.04 -35.37 -44.87
C LYS A 62 -23.18 -36.37 -44.62
N ILE A 63 -24.23 -35.93 -43.93
CA ILE A 63 -25.36 -36.69 -43.32
C ILE A 63 -24.99 -36.98 -41.83
N GLU A 64 -25.55 -36.29 -40.83
CA GLU A 64 -26.96 -35.97 -40.61
C GLU A 64 -27.23 -34.51 -40.20
N LYS A 65 -28.33 -33.97 -40.74
CA LYS A 65 -29.01 -32.76 -40.30
C LYS A 65 -30.02 -33.15 -39.22
N ARG A 66 -30.24 -32.21 -38.29
CA ARG A 66 -31.47 -31.94 -37.53
C ARG A 66 -31.43 -32.41 -36.07
N GLU A 67 -31.06 -31.49 -35.20
CA GLU A 67 -31.89 -31.08 -34.05
C GLU A 67 -31.50 -29.65 -33.64
N LYS A 68 -32.40 -28.70 -33.90
CA LYS A 68 -32.34 -27.33 -33.40
C LYS A 68 -33.15 -27.30 -32.11
N LEU A 69 -32.50 -27.04 -30.99
CA LEU A 69 -33.13 -26.57 -29.75
C LEU A 69 -32.16 -25.61 -29.06
N HIS A 70 -32.49 -24.32 -29.19
CA HIS A 70 -32.06 -23.17 -28.39
C HIS A 70 -30.73 -23.27 -27.62
N GLU A 71 -29.61 -23.00 -28.30
CA GLU A 71 -28.45 -22.42 -27.63
C GLU A 71 -28.71 -20.93 -27.38
N LEU A 72 -28.85 -20.59 -26.11
CA LEU A 72 -28.87 -19.21 -25.62
C LEU A 72 -27.51 -18.57 -25.93
N PRO A 73 -27.46 -17.33 -26.45
CA PRO A 73 -26.20 -16.67 -26.74
C PRO A 73 -25.42 -16.45 -25.45
N ALA A 74 -24.10 -16.58 -25.58
CA ALA A 74 -23.11 -16.31 -24.55
C ALA A 74 -23.47 -15.07 -23.73
N ASN A 75 -23.48 -15.22 -22.40
CA ASN A 75 -23.58 -14.13 -21.45
C ASN A 75 -22.46 -13.12 -21.75
N HIS A 76 -22.79 -12.06 -22.47
CA HIS A 76 -22.14 -10.78 -22.27
C HIS A 76 -22.18 -10.50 -20.77
N SER A 77 -21.00 -10.38 -20.15
CA SER A 77 -20.89 -9.98 -18.75
C SER A 77 -21.74 -8.73 -18.55
N ASN A 78 -22.86 -8.86 -17.82
CA ASN A 78 -23.57 -7.72 -17.26
C ASN A 78 -22.50 -6.98 -16.43
N ARG A 79 -21.94 -5.88 -16.96
CA ARG A 79 -21.03 -5.01 -16.22
C ARG A 79 -21.86 -4.44 -15.08
N SER A 80 -21.82 -5.15 -13.95
CA SER A 80 -22.47 -4.76 -12.72
C SER A 80 -22.00 -3.35 -12.41
N THR A 81 -22.93 -2.40 -12.36
CA THR A 81 -22.64 -1.02 -12.00
C THR A 81 -22.29 -0.88 -10.51
N ARG A 82 -22.40 -1.97 -9.75
CA ARG A 82 -22.10 -2.03 -8.31
C ARG A 82 -20.60 -2.01 -8.06
N VAL A 83 -20.16 -1.09 -7.21
CA VAL A 83 -18.81 -1.08 -6.65
C VAL A 83 -18.89 -1.56 -5.19
N PRO A 84 -18.27 -2.70 -4.83
CA PRO A 84 -18.27 -3.19 -3.46
C PRO A 84 -17.51 -2.23 -2.54
N VAL A 85 -18.06 -1.99 -1.34
CA VAL A 85 -17.44 -1.13 -0.32
C VAL A 85 -16.90 -2.00 0.81
N PHE A 86 -15.63 -1.81 1.13
CA PHE A 86 -14.96 -2.36 2.30
C PHE A 86 -14.71 -1.25 3.31
N VAL A 87 -14.52 -1.61 4.58
CA VAL A 87 -14.14 -0.65 5.64
C VAL A 87 -12.86 -1.13 6.32
N MET A 88 -11.85 -0.27 6.37
CA MET A 88 -10.59 -0.58 7.06
C MET A 88 -10.81 -0.62 8.57
N LEU A 89 -10.39 -1.71 9.22
CA LEU A 89 -10.45 -1.86 10.68
C LEU A 89 -9.45 -0.92 11.39
N PRO A 90 -9.55 -0.69 12.71
CA PRO A 90 -8.55 0.05 13.49
C PRO A 90 -7.13 -0.52 13.35
N LEU A 91 -6.09 0.31 13.43
CA LEU A 91 -4.69 -0.15 13.32
C LEU A 91 -4.33 -1.13 14.44
N ASP A 92 -4.90 -0.90 15.62
CA ASP A 92 -4.73 -1.72 16.81
C ASP A 92 -5.72 -2.90 16.87
N THR A 93 -6.20 -3.38 15.72
CA THR A 93 -7.04 -4.58 15.63
C THR A 93 -6.37 -5.77 16.30
N MET A 94 -5.03 -5.86 16.22
CA MET A 94 -4.23 -6.77 17.05
C MET A 94 -3.54 -6.01 18.18
N THR A 95 -3.54 -6.62 19.36
CA THR A 95 -2.75 -6.17 20.51
C THR A 95 -1.27 -6.51 20.32
N MET A 96 -0.37 -5.85 21.06
CA MET A 96 1.07 -6.21 21.12
C MET A 96 1.30 -7.67 21.55
N GLY A 97 0.33 -8.27 22.23
CA GLY A 97 0.32 -9.69 22.60
C GLY A 97 0.16 -10.64 21.42
N GLY A 98 -0.37 -10.18 20.28
CA GLY A 98 -0.76 -11.01 19.13
C GLY A 98 -2.22 -11.50 19.19
N ASN A 99 -3.02 -10.97 20.12
CA ASN A 99 -4.43 -11.31 20.29
C ASN A 99 -5.34 -10.25 19.67
N LEU A 100 -6.55 -10.65 19.26
CA LEU A 100 -7.59 -9.73 18.78
C LEU A 100 -7.97 -8.72 19.86
N ASN A 101 -7.96 -7.44 19.53
CA ASN A 101 -8.28 -6.36 20.45
C ASN A 101 -9.80 -6.20 20.59
N ARG A 102 -10.29 -6.13 21.84
CA ARG A 102 -11.71 -5.94 22.19
C ARG A 102 -12.67 -6.82 21.36
N PRO A 103 -12.54 -8.16 21.39
CA PRO A 103 -13.25 -9.07 20.49
C PRO A 103 -14.79 -8.90 20.51
N ARG A 104 -15.38 -8.63 21.68
CA ARG A 104 -16.83 -8.37 21.80
C ARG A 104 -17.27 -7.11 21.06
N ALA A 105 -16.51 -6.03 21.19
CA ALA A 105 -16.81 -4.77 20.51
C ALA A 105 -16.57 -4.90 19.01
N MET A 106 -15.48 -5.56 18.61
CA MET A 106 -15.18 -5.88 17.21
C MET A 106 -16.33 -6.64 16.57
N ASN A 107 -16.82 -7.71 17.22
CA ASN A 107 -17.94 -8.50 16.72
C ASN A 107 -19.22 -7.66 16.51
N ALA A 108 -19.54 -6.75 17.44
CA ALA A 108 -20.69 -5.84 17.30
C ALA A 108 -20.49 -4.85 16.13
N SER A 109 -19.27 -4.32 15.97
CA SER A 109 -18.94 -3.44 14.85
C SER A 109 -19.03 -4.15 13.49
N LEU A 110 -18.55 -5.39 13.38
CA LEU A 110 -18.68 -6.20 12.17
C LEU A 110 -20.15 -6.46 11.81
N MET A 111 -20.99 -6.78 12.80
CA MET A 111 -22.43 -6.95 12.59
C MET A 111 -23.09 -5.66 12.08
N ALA A 112 -22.71 -4.51 12.63
CA ALA A 112 -23.21 -3.20 12.16
C ALA A 112 -22.78 -2.91 10.72
N LEU A 113 -21.50 -3.14 10.38
CA LEU A 113 -20.97 -3.00 9.02
C LEU A 113 -21.66 -3.93 8.02
N LYS A 114 -21.95 -5.17 8.41
CA LYS A 114 -22.74 -6.06 7.56
C LYS A 114 -24.13 -5.50 7.29
N SER A 115 -24.76 -4.94 8.33
CA SER A 115 -26.10 -4.33 8.24
C SER A 115 -26.16 -3.05 7.42
N SER A 116 -25.03 -2.33 7.24
CA SER A 116 -24.96 -1.16 6.35
C SER A 116 -24.90 -1.52 4.87
N GLY A 117 -24.68 -2.80 4.54
CA GLY A 117 -24.51 -3.29 3.18
C GLY A 117 -23.05 -3.33 2.72
N ALA A 118 -22.08 -3.12 3.61
CA ALA A 118 -20.67 -3.29 3.28
C ALA A 118 -20.39 -4.73 2.82
N GLU A 119 -19.53 -4.87 1.80
CA GLU A 119 -19.14 -6.17 1.27
C GLU A 119 -18.20 -6.90 2.24
N GLY A 120 -17.33 -6.13 2.91
CA GLY A 120 -16.31 -6.67 3.77
C GLY A 120 -15.55 -5.63 4.57
N VAL A 121 -14.43 -6.07 5.14
CA VAL A 121 -13.50 -5.23 5.88
C VAL A 121 -12.07 -5.44 5.39
N MET A 122 -11.18 -4.49 5.69
CA MET A 122 -9.75 -4.59 5.43
C MET A 122 -8.96 -4.55 6.74
N VAL A 123 -7.92 -5.36 6.87
CA VAL A 123 -7.05 -5.41 8.06
C VAL A 123 -5.56 -5.46 7.70
N ASP A 124 -4.74 -4.75 8.46
CA ASP A 124 -3.28 -4.90 8.45
C ASP A 124 -2.84 -6.18 9.16
N ALA A 125 -2.14 -7.07 8.45
CA ALA A 125 -1.38 -8.16 9.03
C ALA A 125 0.04 -7.68 9.36
N TRP A 126 0.20 -7.10 10.55
CA TRP A 126 1.46 -6.51 10.99
C TRP A 126 2.59 -7.54 11.14
N TRP A 127 3.64 -7.38 10.34
CA TRP A 127 4.82 -8.24 10.41
C TRP A 127 5.45 -8.24 11.81
N GLY A 128 5.57 -7.05 12.42
CA GLY A 128 6.14 -6.87 13.75
C GLY A 128 5.37 -7.50 14.91
N LEU A 129 4.11 -7.89 14.71
CA LEU A 129 3.33 -8.64 15.70
C LEU A 129 3.38 -10.14 15.45
N VAL A 130 3.27 -10.54 14.19
CA VAL A 130 3.13 -11.95 13.80
C VAL A 130 4.47 -12.70 13.92
N GLU A 131 5.60 -12.11 13.50
CA GLU A 131 6.93 -12.74 13.56
C GLU A 131 7.79 -12.15 14.70
N LYS A 132 7.16 -11.72 15.80
CA LYS A 132 7.83 -11.00 16.89
C LYS A 132 8.80 -11.86 17.69
N ASP A 133 8.49 -13.15 17.86
CA ASP A 133 9.22 -14.07 18.76
C ASP A 133 10.48 -14.68 18.12
N GLY A 134 10.76 -14.27 16.87
CA GLY A 134 11.98 -14.60 16.14
C GLY A 134 11.71 -15.06 14.71
N PRO A 135 12.79 -15.23 13.91
CA PRO A 135 12.71 -15.74 12.54
C PRO A 135 11.86 -17.00 12.43
N LEU A 136 10.94 -17.04 11.46
CA LEU A 136 10.05 -18.16 11.12
C LEU A 136 9.08 -18.57 12.24
N LYS A 137 8.93 -17.77 13.30
CA LYS A 137 7.97 -18.03 14.39
C LYS A 137 6.76 -17.13 14.22
N TYR A 138 5.77 -17.64 13.51
CA TYR A 138 4.56 -16.91 13.15
C TYR A 138 3.42 -17.19 14.13
N ASN A 139 2.83 -16.14 14.69
CA ASN A 139 1.60 -16.22 15.48
C ASN A 139 0.45 -15.54 14.74
N TRP A 140 -0.50 -16.34 14.27
CA TRP A 140 -1.67 -15.91 13.51
C TRP A 140 -2.99 -15.96 14.30
N GLU A 141 -2.96 -16.30 15.59
CA GLU A 141 -4.17 -16.70 16.31
C GLU A 141 -5.19 -15.57 16.48
N GLY A 142 -4.74 -14.33 16.74
CA GLY A 142 -5.64 -13.17 16.75
C GLY A 142 -6.31 -12.93 15.39
N TYR A 143 -5.57 -13.10 14.28
CA TYR A 143 -6.14 -12.98 12.93
C TYR A 143 -7.10 -14.13 12.62
N ALA A 144 -6.84 -15.35 13.10
CA ALA A 144 -7.74 -16.48 12.94
C ALA A 144 -9.09 -16.27 13.63
N GLU A 145 -9.09 -15.67 14.83
CA GLU A 145 -10.32 -15.25 15.49
C GLU A 145 -11.10 -14.23 14.63
N LEU A 146 -10.42 -13.23 14.07
CA LEU A 146 -11.03 -12.22 13.19
C LEU A 146 -11.61 -12.82 11.90
N VAL A 147 -10.87 -13.70 11.22
CA VAL A 147 -11.32 -14.38 9.99
C VAL A 147 -12.60 -15.17 10.27
N LYS A 148 -12.66 -15.86 11.41
CA LYS A 148 -13.85 -16.60 11.85
C LYS A 148 -15.03 -15.66 12.08
N MET A 149 -14.84 -14.54 12.76
CA MET A 149 -15.90 -13.54 12.94
C MET A 149 -16.42 -13.01 11.60
N CYS A 150 -15.52 -12.71 10.65
CA CYS A 150 -15.91 -12.25 9.32
C CYS A 150 -16.75 -13.32 8.58
N GLN A 151 -16.34 -14.59 8.67
CA GLN A 151 -17.10 -15.71 8.11
C GLN A 151 -18.50 -15.84 8.72
N GLU A 152 -18.62 -15.76 10.05
CA GLU A 152 -19.89 -15.87 10.78
C GLU A 152 -20.89 -14.77 10.39
N HIS A 153 -20.41 -13.55 10.16
CA HIS A 153 -21.24 -12.42 9.69
C HIS A 153 -21.41 -12.36 8.16
N GLY A 154 -20.77 -13.26 7.41
CA GLY A 154 -20.79 -13.26 5.95
C GLY A 154 -20.15 -12.00 5.33
N LEU A 155 -19.11 -11.47 5.97
CA LEU A 155 -18.27 -10.39 5.45
C LEU A 155 -17.05 -10.97 4.74
N LYS A 156 -16.64 -10.31 3.64
CA LYS A 156 -15.35 -10.57 3.00
C LYS A 156 -14.22 -9.87 3.75
N LEU A 157 -13.00 -10.36 3.58
CA LEU A 157 -11.80 -9.82 4.21
C LEU A 157 -10.73 -9.55 3.15
N GLN A 158 -10.21 -8.31 3.16
CA GLN A 158 -8.97 -7.94 2.48
C GLN A 158 -7.87 -7.88 3.55
N VAL A 159 -6.72 -8.51 3.29
CA VAL A 159 -5.60 -8.53 4.23
C VAL A 159 -4.39 -7.86 3.63
N VAL A 160 -3.82 -6.89 4.34
CA VAL A 160 -2.58 -6.22 3.95
C VAL A 160 -1.40 -6.94 4.58
N MET A 161 -0.44 -7.41 3.79
CA MET A 161 0.84 -7.94 4.29
C MET A 161 1.72 -6.76 4.71
N SER A 162 1.55 -6.30 5.95
CA SER A 162 2.10 -5.04 6.44
C SER A 162 3.53 -5.23 6.93
N PHE A 163 4.46 -5.24 5.97
CA PHE A 163 5.92 -5.31 6.17
C PHE A 163 6.56 -3.98 6.62
N HIS A 164 5.75 -3.04 7.11
CA HIS A 164 6.13 -1.70 7.53
C HIS A 164 5.73 -1.45 8.98
N GLN A 165 6.30 -0.42 9.59
CA GLN A 165 5.89 0.07 10.91
C GLN A 165 4.55 0.82 10.82
N CYS A 166 3.67 0.59 11.78
CA CYS A 166 2.57 1.50 12.11
C CYS A 166 3.09 2.60 13.04
N GLY A 167 2.80 3.87 12.76
CA GLY A 167 3.21 4.99 13.60
C GLY A 167 4.22 5.89 12.92
N GLY A 168 3.93 7.19 12.90
CA GLY A 168 4.81 8.23 12.35
C GLY A 168 4.28 8.92 11.09
N ASN A 169 3.14 8.46 10.57
CA ASN A 169 2.42 9.06 9.45
C ASN A 169 1.06 9.65 9.89
N VAL A 170 0.43 10.43 9.01
CA VAL A 170 -0.91 11.01 9.25
C VAL A 170 -1.92 9.90 9.50
N GLY A 171 -2.69 10.02 10.59
CA GLY A 171 -3.76 9.07 10.91
C GLY A 171 -3.32 7.84 11.71
N ASP A 172 -2.03 7.70 12.01
CA ASP A 172 -1.54 6.63 12.88
C ASP A 172 -1.89 6.88 14.34
N SER A 173 -2.73 6.00 14.91
CA SER A 173 -3.17 6.06 16.30
C SER A 173 -2.43 5.10 17.24
N CYS A 174 -1.56 4.25 16.71
CA CYS A 174 -0.72 3.33 17.48
C CYS A 174 0.69 3.20 16.90
N SER A 175 1.60 2.59 17.68
CA SER A 175 2.98 2.33 17.29
C SER A 175 3.25 0.83 17.29
N ILE A 176 3.44 0.26 16.10
CA ILE A 176 3.75 -1.16 15.89
C ILE A 176 5.01 -1.20 15.01
N PRO A 177 6.20 -1.43 15.59
CA PRO A 177 7.44 -1.41 14.82
C PRO A 177 7.61 -2.68 13.97
N LEU A 178 8.67 -2.73 13.17
CA LEU A 178 9.16 -3.99 12.57
C LEU A 178 9.51 -5.03 13.65
N PRO A 179 9.64 -6.34 13.33
CA PRO A 179 9.95 -7.35 14.33
C PRO A 179 11.22 -7.02 15.13
N PRO A 180 11.26 -7.28 16.45
CA PRO A 180 12.41 -6.95 17.29
C PRO A 180 13.74 -7.51 16.75
N TRP A 181 13.73 -8.73 16.23
CA TRP A 181 14.92 -9.37 15.67
C TRP A 181 15.42 -8.70 14.37
N VAL A 182 14.57 -7.98 13.64
CA VAL A 182 14.94 -7.18 12.47
C VAL A 182 15.54 -5.85 12.92
N LEU A 183 14.94 -5.21 13.94
CA LEU A 183 15.48 -4.00 14.55
C LEU A 183 16.89 -4.21 15.11
N GLU A 184 17.17 -5.40 15.65
CA GLU A 184 18.53 -5.81 16.03
C GLU A 184 19.51 -5.82 14.85
N GLU A 185 19.10 -6.32 13.68
CA GLU A 185 19.95 -6.30 12.47
C GLU A 185 20.14 -4.88 11.93
N ILE A 186 19.09 -4.04 11.97
CA ILE A 186 19.16 -2.62 11.61
C ILE A 186 20.12 -1.88 12.54
N SER A 187 20.10 -2.17 13.85
CA SER A 187 21.02 -1.57 14.82
C SER A 187 22.49 -1.91 14.51
N LYS A 188 22.77 -3.15 14.09
CA LYS A 188 24.11 -3.58 13.65
C LYS A 188 24.52 -2.96 12.31
N ASN A 189 23.55 -2.70 11.44
CA ASN A 189 23.77 -2.20 10.09
C ASN A 189 22.70 -1.16 9.71
N PRO A 190 22.90 0.12 10.04
CA PRO A 190 21.91 1.17 9.80
C PRO A 190 21.58 1.42 8.32
N ASP A 191 22.41 0.93 7.38
CA ASP A 191 22.14 1.02 5.94
C ASP A 191 21.06 0.05 5.45
N LEU A 192 20.49 -0.77 6.33
CA LEU A 192 19.37 -1.65 5.98
C LEU A 192 18.05 -0.91 5.77
N VAL A 193 18.00 0.38 6.09
CA VAL A 193 16.80 1.22 5.97
C VAL A 193 17.05 2.44 5.11
N TYR A 194 15.98 3.01 4.58
CA TYR A 194 16.07 4.20 3.73
C TYR A 194 16.76 5.36 4.45
N THR A 195 17.53 6.11 3.66
CA THR A 195 18.40 7.16 4.19
C THR A 195 18.35 8.40 3.30
N ASP A 196 18.16 9.55 3.94
CA ASP A 196 18.16 10.83 3.25
C ASP A 196 19.58 11.41 3.08
N ARG A 197 19.68 12.53 2.37
CA ARG A 197 20.97 13.18 2.09
C ARG A 197 21.73 13.61 3.33
N SER A 198 21.02 13.91 4.41
CA SER A 198 21.60 14.33 5.68
C SER A 198 22.02 13.13 6.55
N GLY A 199 21.85 11.90 6.06
CA GLY A 199 22.16 10.67 6.77
C GLY A 199 21.09 10.24 7.78
N ARG A 200 19.90 10.86 7.77
CA ARG A 200 18.79 10.40 8.63
C ARG A 200 18.25 9.10 8.12
N ARG A 201 18.05 8.16 9.05
CA ARG A 201 17.57 6.79 8.79
C ARG A 201 16.08 6.72 9.08
N ASN A 202 15.31 6.10 8.18
CA ASN A 202 13.89 5.85 8.39
C ASN A 202 13.64 4.35 8.66
N PRO A 203 13.38 3.93 9.91
CA PRO A 203 13.21 2.53 10.27
C PRO A 203 11.85 1.93 9.91
N GLU A 204 10.97 2.67 9.24
CA GLU A 204 9.61 2.22 8.92
C GLU A 204 9.59 1.00 7.98
N TYR A 205 10.58 0.90 7.09
CA TYR A 205 10.66 -0.16 6.08
C TYR A 205 12.13 -0.43 5.72
N LEU A 206 12.44 -1.64 5.24
CA LEU A 206 13.78 -2.01 4.78
C LEU A 206 14.08 -1.39 3.41
N SER A 207 15.29 -0.84 3.22
CA SER A 207 15.66 -0.25 1.92
C SER A 207 15.66 -1.32 0.84
N LEU A 208 15.00 -1.03 -0.30
CA LEU A 208 15.01 -1.91 -1.47
C LEU A 208 16.41 -2.20 -2.02
N GLY A 209 17.41 -1.38 -1.66
CA GLY A 209 18.81 -1.60 -2.02
C GLY A 209 19.37 -2.93 -1.49
N CYS A 210 18.78 -3.48 -0.43
CA CYS A 210 19.22 -4.74 0.19
C CYS A 210 18.31 -5.94 -0.09
N ASP A 211 17.29 -5.80 -0.93
CA ASP A 211 16.26 -6.82 -1.20
C ASP A 211 16.79 -8.23 -1.52
N MET A 212 17.93 -8.32 -2.22
CA MET A 212 18.55 -9.60 -2.64
C MET A 212 19.78 -9.99 -1.81
N LEU A 213 20.10 -9.24 -0.75
CA LEU A 213 21.28 -9.49 0.07
C LEU A 213 20.88 -10.25 1.34
N PRO A 214 21.61 -11.29 1.76
CA PRO A 214 21.24 -12.13 2.90
C PRO A 214 21.52 -11.48 4.26
N VAL A 215 20.96 -10.30 4.49
CA VAL A 215 21.25 -9.40 5.60
C VAL A 215 20.37 -9.61 6.84
N LEU A 216 19.39 -10.52 6.77
CA LEU A 216 18.44 -10.81 7.84
C LEU A 216 18.68 -12.22 8.38
N LYS A 217 19.73 -12.39 9.19
CA LYS A 217 20.16 -13.69 9.77
C LYS A 217 20.32 -14.78 8.70
N GLY A 218 20.95 -14.42 7.57
CA GLY A 218 21.21 -15.32 6.45
C GLY A 218 20.12 -15.38 5.37
N ARG A 219 18.99 -14.68 5.56
CA ARG A 219 17.93 -14.53 4.56
C ARG A 219 17.92 -13.13 3.95
N THR A 220 17.43 -13.04 2.72
CA THR A 220 17.16 -11.76 2.06
C THR A 220 15.81 -11.17 2.49
N PRO A 221 15.60 -9.84 2.43
CA PRO A 221 14.28 -9.24 2.67
C PRO A 221 13.16 -9.89 1.84
N ILE A 222 13.39 -10.13 0.55
CA ILE A 222 12.41 -10.80 -0.32
C ILE A 222 12.09 -12.22 0.17
N GLN A 223 13.08 -12.99 0.61
CA GLN A 223 12.83 -14.33 1.18
C GLN A 223 12.02 -14.24 2.47
N VAL A 224 12.29 -13.27 3.34
CA VAL A 224 11.54 -13.08 4.58
C VAL A 224 10.07 -12.74 4.30
N TYR A 225 9.81 -11.83 3.35
CA TYR A 225 8.44 -11.51 2.91
C TYR A 225 7.74 -12.73 2.29
N THR A 226 8.47 -13.51 1.49
CA THR A 226 7.98 -14.75 0.86
C THR A 226 7.58 -15.79 1.92
N ASP A 227 8.43 -16.02 2.93
CA ASP A 227 8.16 -16.99 4.00
C ASP A 227 6.96 -16.56 4.85
N TYR A 228 6.83 -15.26 5.12
CA TYR A 228 5.68 -14.69 5.84
C TYR A 228 4.38 -14.93 5.09
N MET A 229 4.33 -14.59 3.78
CA MET A 229 3.16 -14.83 2.93
C MET A 229 2.83 -16.31 2.80
N ARG A 230 3.85 -17.18 2.73
CA ARG A 230 3.66 -18.64 2.69
C ARG A 230 3.02 -19.16 3.98
N SER A 231 3.53 -18.71 5.14
CA SER A 231 2.96 -19.03 6.45
C SER A 231 1.50 -18.57 6.58
N PHE A 232 1.18 -17.37 6.09
CA PHE A 232 -0.20 -16.89 6.02
C PHE A 232 -1.08 -17.81 5.16
N ARG A 233 -0.62 -18.15 3.95
CA ARG A 233 -1.35 -19.05 3.05
C ARG A 233 -1.63 -20.39 3.72
N GLU A 234 -0.61 -21.00 4.33
CA GLU A 234 -0.75 -22.30 5.01
C GLU A 234 -1.78 -22.23 6.14
N ARG A 235 -1.75 -21.16 6.95
CA ARG A 235 -2.67 -20.99 8.08
C ARG A 235 -4.12 -20.76 7.66
N PHE A 236 -4.33 -20.10 6.53
CA PHE A 236 -5.64 -19.63 6.08
C PHE A 236 -6.13 -20.27 4.77
N ASN A 237 -5.54 -21.39 4.36
CA ASN A 237 -5.79 -22.03 3.06
C ASN A 237 -7.28 -22.27 2.78
N GLU A 238 -8.06 -22.66 3.79
CA GLU A 238 -9.51 -22.93 3.67
C GLU A 238 -10.37 -21.66 3.52
N TYR A 239 -9.81 -20.49 3.82
CA TYR A 239 -10.51 -19.21 3.78
C TYR A 239 -10.19 -18.37 2.53
N LEU A 240 -9.07 -18.65 1.86
CA LEU A 240 -8.64 -17.95 0.65
C LEU A 240 -9.62 -18.16 -0.51
N GLY A 241 -9.92 -17.08 -1.24
CA GLY A 241 -10.90 -17.06 -2.32
C GLY A 241 -12.36 -17.12 -1.87
N ASN A 242 -12.62 -17.38 -0.58
CA ASN A 242 -13.96 -17.38 0.00
C ASN A 242 -14.15 -16.20 0.96
N VAL A 243 -13.60 -16.29 2.18
CA VAL A 243 -13.69 -15.21 3.18
C VAL A 243 -12.62 -14.18 2.89
N ILE A 244 -11.38 -14.63 2.71
CA ILE A 244 -10.24 -13.77 2.35
C ILE A 244 -10.22 -13.65 0.83
N VAL A 245 -10.65 -12.50 0.32
CA VAL A 245 -10.83 -12.26 -1.11
C VAL A 245 -9.67 -11.52 -1.76
N GLU A 246 -8.83 -10.88 -0.95
CA GLU A 246 -7.71 -10.08 -1.44
C GLU A 246 -6.53 -10.09 -0.46
N ILE A 247 -5.34 -10.19 -1.04
CA ILE A 247 -4.06 -10.05 -0.36
C ILE A 247 -3.35 -8.82 -0.96
N GLN A 248 -3.31 -7.73 -0.19
CA GLN A 248 -2.56 -6.54 -0.57
C GLN A 248 -1.13 -6.67 -0.07
N VAL A 249 -0.15 -6.65 -0.97
CA VAL A 249 1.26 -6.80 -0.57
C VAL A 249 1.86 -5.44 -0.27
N GLY A 250 2.34 -5.25 0.96
CA GLY A 250 3.02 -4.02 1.36
C GLY A 250 4.40 -3.90 0.70
N MET A 251 4.66 -2.80 -0.02
CA MET A 251 5.89 -2.61 -0.81
C MET A 251 6.70 -1.38 -0.39
N GLY A 252 6.51 -0.93 0.86
CA GLY A 252 7.15 0.27 1.35
C GLY A 252 6.47 0.87 2.58
N PRO A 253 6.82 2.12 2.95
CA PRO A 253 6.17 2.86 4.03
C PRO A 253 4.66 2.97 3.81
N CYS A 254 3.88 2.89 4.89
CA CYS A 254 2.42 2.71 4.87
C CYS A 254 1.90 1.54 4.01
N GLY A 255 2.76 0.58 3.64
CA GLY A 255 2.44 -0.50 2.71
C GLY A 255 2.38 -0.07 1.24
N GLU A 256 2.75 1.16 0.93
CA GLU A 256 2.67 1.76 -0.41
C GLU A 256 3.97 1.53 -1.18
N LEU A 257 3.87 1.31 -2.50
CA LEU A 257 5.02 1.25 -3.40
C LEU A 257 5.60 2.66 -3.58
N ARG A 258 6.43 3.12 -2.65
CA ARG A 258 7.13 4.41 -2.72
C ARG A 258 8.35 4.45 -1.81
N TYR A 259 9.14 5.50 -1.95
CA TYR A 259 10.13 5.87 -0.95
C TYR A 259 9.50 6.68 0.20
N PRO A 260 10.10 6.70 1.40
CA PRO A 260 9.63 7.51 2.53
C PRO A 260 10.05 8.98 2.41
N ALA A 261 9.62 9.65 1.34
CA ALA A 261 10.10 10.99 0.98
C ALA A 261 9.47 12.15 1.78
N TYR A 262 8.38 11.90 2.50
CA TYR A 262 7.62 12.91 3.26
C TYR A 262 7.31 12.47 4.71
N PRO A 263 8.30 12.03 5.52
CA PRO A 263 8.04 11.57 6.87
C PRO A 263 7.64 12.75 7.76
N GLU A 264 6.44 12.72 8.34
CA GLU A 264 5.95 13.78 9.24
C GLU A 264 6.58 13.73 10.63
N SER A 265 7.09 12.56 11.01
CA SER A 265 7.73 12.33 12.30
C SER A 265 8.77 13.40 12.65
N ASN A 266 8.66 13.91 13.88
CA ASN A 266 9.52 14.97 14.43
C ASN A 266 9.50 16.29 13.62
N GLY A 267 8.46 16.52 12.80
CA GLY A 267 8.34 17.71 11.97
C GLY A 267 9.37 17.78 10.83
N THR A 268 9.92 16.64 10.43
CA THR A 268 10.90 16.53 9.33
C THR A 268 10.34 17.12 8.05
N TRP A 269 9.13 16.68 7.69
CA TRP A 269 8.37 17.18 6.56
C TRP A 269 7.03 17.73 7.03
N ARG A 270 6.49 18.70 6.28
CA ARG A 270 5.15 19.24 6.42
C ARG A 270 4.57 19.51 5.05
N PHE A 271 3.29 19.22 4.90
CA PHE A 271 2.55 19.57 3.69
C PHE A 271 2.61 21.08 3.42
N PRO A 272 2.88 21.53 2.18
CA PRO A 272 3.04 20.75 0.95
C PRO A 272 4.50 20.67 0.47
N GLY A 273 5.49 20.42 1.33
CA GLY A 273 6.91 20.42 0.91
C GLY A 273 7.26 19.37 -0.16
N ILE A 274 8.31 19.61 -0.94
CA ILE A 274 8.79 18.69 -2.01
C ILE A 274 9.26 17.31 -1.54
N GLY A 275 9.59 17.13 -0.26
CA GLY A 275 10.22 15.92 0.25
C GLY A 275 11.71 15.82 -0.09
N GLU A 276 12.32 14.65 0.12
CA GLU A 276 13.73 14.40 -0.27
C GLU A 276 13.91 12.98 -0.82
N PHE A 277 14.86 12.81 -1.76
CA PHE A 277 15.29 11.50 -2.24
C PHE A 277 15.85 10.64 -1.09
N GLN A 278 15.49 9.35 -1.08
CA GLN A 278 15.77 8.42 0.04
C GLN A 278 16.78 7.32 -0.31
N CYS A 279 17.76 7.63 -1.16
CA CYS A 279 18.68 6.65 -1.76
C CYS A 279 20.13 6.74 -1.25
N TYR A 280 20.35 7.27 -0.04
CA TYR A 280 21.69 7.55 0.48
C TYR A 280 22.24 6.44 1.40
N ASP A 281 21.54 5.31 1.51
CA ASP A 281 22.12 4.12 2.14
C ASP A 281 23.21 3.53 1.24
N LYS A 282 24.18 2.81 1.82
CA LYS A 282 25.34 2.30 1.06
C LYS A 282 24.97 1.37 -0.10
N TYR A 283 23.84 0.66 -0.02
CA TYR A 283 23.46 -0.31 -1.05
C TYR A 283 22.88 0.41 -2.27
N MET A 284 22.00 1.39 -2.03
CA MET A 284 21.51 2.28 -3.08
C MET A 284 22.63 3.10 -3.69
N GLY A 285 23.55 3.63 -2.87
CA GLY A 285 24.74 4.33 -3.37
C GLY A 285 25.62 3.47 -4.28
N ALA A 286 25.90 2.21 -3.88
CA ALA A 286 26.66 1.28 -4.70
C ALA A 286 25.93 0.91 -6.02
N SER A 287 24.60 0.76 -5.97
CA SER A 287 23.76 0.52 -7.15
C SER A 287 23.82 1.69 -8.14
N LEU A 288 23.69 2.93 -7.66
CA LEU A 288 23.80 4.14 -8.48
C LEU A 288 25.18 4.25 -9.13
N ALA A 289 26.25 4.06 -8.34
CA ALA A 289 27.62 4.11 -8.83
C ALA A 289 27.89 3.06 -9.93
N ALA A 290 27.35 1.84 -9.76
CA ALA A 290 27.49 0.79 -10.76
C ALA A 290 26.77 1.12 -12.07
N VAL A 291 25.56 1.67 -12.01
CA VAL A 291 24.79 2.08 -13.20
C VAL A 291 25.44 3.26 -13.91
N ALA A 292 25.95 4.23 -13.15
CA ALA A 292 26.69 5.38 -13.70
C ALA A 292 27.96 4.94 -14.43
N LYS A 293 28.71 4.01 -13.84
CA LYS A 293 29.89 3.42 -14.46
C LYS A 293 29.57 2.64 -15.74
N ALA A 294 28.49 1.87 -15.74
CA ALA A 294 28.05 1.15 -16.93
C ALA A 294 27.63 2.10 -18.07
N ALA A 295 27.14 3.29 -17.74
CA ALA A 295 26.80 4.34 -18.72
C ALA A 295 28.02 5.17 -19.17
N GLY A 296 29.22 4.93 -18.64
CA GLY A 296 30.41 5.75 -18.92
C GLY A 296 30.33 7.17 -18.33
N LYS A 297 29.57 7.33 -17.24
CA LYS A 297 29.29 8.60 -16.56
C LYS A 297 29.61 8.49 -15.07
N ASP A 298 30.82 8.04 -14.73
CA ASP A 298 31.24 7.72 -13.35
C ASP A 298 30.90 8.83 -12.32
N ASP A 299 31.02 10.08 -12.72
CA ASP A 299 30.75 11.29 -11.93
C ASP A 299 29.26 11.45 -11.57
N TRP A 300 28.34 10.86 -12.34
CA TRP A 300 26.90 10.84 -12.03
C TRP A 300 26.55 9.86 -10.91
N GLY A 301 27.48 8.96 -10.58
CA GLY A 301 27.32 7.90 -9.58
C GLY A 301 27.71 8.27 -8.16
N GLN A 302 28.19 9.51 -7.92
CA GLN A 302 28.79 9.92 -6.64
C GLN A 302 27.76 10.24 -5.54
N GLY A 303 26.47 10.30 -5.89
CA GLY A 303 25.37 10.56 -4.95
C GLY A 303 24.12 11.03 -5.68
N GLY A 304 23.04 11.29 -4.92
CA GLY A 304 21.85 11.92 -5.48
C GLY A 304 22.07 13.37 -5.90
N PRO A 305 21.12 14.00 -6.61
CA PRO A 305 21.23 15.38 -7.10
C PRO A 305 21.59 16.37 -5.98
N HIS A 306 22.65 17.15 -6.20
CA HIS A 306 23.19 18.05 -5.19
C HIS A 306 22.35 19.31 -4.98
N ASP A 307 21.46 19.62 -5.92
CA ASP A 307 20.61 20.81 -6.01
C ASP A 307 19.12 20.51 -5.76
N SER A 308 18.78 19.34 -5.22
CA SER A 308 17.40 18.90 -4.92
C SER A 308 16.71 19.61 -3.75
N GLY A 309 17.40 20.53 -3.07
CA GLY A 309 16.85 21.20 -1.89
C GLY A 309 16.61 20.27 -0.70
N LYS A 310 15.63 20.63 0.14
CA LYS A 310 15.25 19.98 1.39
C LYS A 310 13.74 19.77 1.50
N TYR A 311 13.32 18.90 2.43
CA TYR A 311 11.92 18.46 2.62
C TYR A 311 10.83 19.53 2.44
N ASN A 312 10.97 20.69 3.08
CA ASN A 312 9.89 21.69 3.20
C ASN A 312 9.99 22.85 2.20
N GLN A 313 10.90 22.75 1.23
CA GLN A 313 11.02 23.76 0.17
C GLN A 313 9.95 23.56 -0.91
N PHE A 314 9.73 24.59 -1.71
CA PHE A 314 8.91 24.51 -2.91
C PHE A 314 9.81 24.22 -4.13
N PRO A 315 9.26 23.72 -5.26
CA PRO A 315 10.05 23.39 -6.44
C PRO A 315 10.93 24.55 -6.92
N GLU A 316 10.37 25.76 -6.96
CA GLU A 316 11.06 26.98 -7.42
C GLU A 316 12.16 27.49 -6.46
N ASP A 317 12.25 26.94 -5.24
CA ASP A 317 13.34 27.25 -4.30
C ASP A 317 14.59 26.38 -4.53
N THR A 318 14.56 25.47 -5.52
CA THR A 318 15.58 24.45 -5.74
C THR A 318 16.16 24.52 -7.15
N GLY A 319 17.45 24.24 -7.30
CA GLY A 319 18.06 24.13 -8.63
C GLY A 319 17.54 22.92 -9.41
N PHE A 320 17.24 21.83 -8.70
CA PHE A 320 16.82 20.59 -9.35
C PHE A 320 15.39 20.64 -9.84
N PHE A 321 14.40 21.11 -9.06
CA PHE A 321 12.96 20.98 -9.34
C PHE A 321 12.28 22.22 -9.91
N GLN A 322 12.96 23.37 -9.96
CA GLN A 322 12.40 24.59 -10.56
C GLN A 322 11.98 24.35 -12.02
N ARG A 323 11.18 25.25 -12.58
CA ARG A 323 10.53 25.10 -13.89
C ARG A 323 11.45 24.58 -15.02
N ASP A 324 12.67 25.08 -15.11
CA ASP A 324 13.70 24.69 -16.09
C ASP A 324 14.96 24.14 -15.38
N GLY A 325 14.75 23.43 -14.27
CA GLY A 325 15.79 22.88 -13.40
C GLY A 325 16.45 21.60 -13.92
N THR A 326 17.42 21.12 -13.15
CA THR A 326 18.26 19.96 -13.48
C THR A 326 17.45 18.67 -13.70
N TRP A 327 16.24 18.56 -13.16
CA TRP A 327 15.31 17.42 -13.38
C TRP A 327 15.08 17.10 -14.86
N ASN A 328 15.19 18.09 -15.75
CA ASN A 328 14.97 17.93 -17.19
C ASN A 328 16.28 17.81 -18.02
N SER A 329 17.44 17.76 -17.36
CA SER A 329 18.74 17.53 -18.01
C SER A 329 19.01 16.05 -18.28
N GLU A 330 20.05 15.72 -19.05
CA GLU A 330 20.48 14.32 -19.24
C GLU A 330 20.81 13.63 -17.91
N TYR A 331 21.47 14.33 -16.99
CA TYR A 331 21.75 13.81 -15.64
C TYR A 331 20.47 13.58 -14.84
N GLY A 332 19.53 14.53 -14.88
CA GLY A 332 18.25 14.43 -14.20
C GLY A 332 17.44 13.23 -14.69
N GLN A 333 17.38 13.04 -16.02
CA GLN A 333 16.73 11.88 -16.63
C GLN A 333 17.41 10.58 -16.21
N PHE A 334 18.73 10.49 -16.29
CA PHE A 334 19.49 9.32 -15.83
C PHE A 334 19.19 8.96 -14.37
N PHE A 335 19.26 9.95 -13.46
CA PHE A 335 19.03 9.71 -12.05
C PHE A 335 17.59 9.28 -11.76
N LEU A 336 16.59 9.96 -12.34
CA LEU A 336 15.17 9.67 -12.13
C LEU A 336 14.75 8.32 -12.76
N GLU A 337 15.34 7.93 -13.89
CA GLU A 337 15.15 6.60 -14.47
C GLU A 337 15.71 5.51 -13.56
N TRP A 338 16.91 5.70 -13.01
CA TRP A 338 17.46 4.77 -12.04
C TRP A 338 16.59 4.69 -10.78
N TYR A 339 16.24 5.83 -10.18
CA TYR A 339 15.55 5.89 -8.89
C TYR A 339 14.14 5.29 -8.95
N SER A 340 13.36 5.64 -9.99
CA SER A 340 12.03 5.04 -10.23
C SER A 340 12.12 3.60 -10.72
N GLY A 341 13.12 3.27 -11.55
CA GLY A 341 13.38 1.91 -12.01
C GLY A 341 13.65 0.95 -10.86
N LYS A 342 14.42 1.37 -9.85
CA LYS A 342 14.67 0.57 -8.64
C LYS A 342 13.40 0.29 -7.84
N LEU A 343 12.49 1.26 -7.77
CA LEU A 343 11.19 1.06 -7.13
C LEU A 343 10.32 0.06 -7.92
N LEU A 344 10.31 0.13 -9.26
CA LEU A 344 9.62 -0.83 -10.11
C LEU A 344 10.18 -2.26 -9.95
N GLU A 345 11.51 -2.41 -9.94
CA GLU A 345 12.17 -3.70 -9.71
C GLU A 345 11.85 -4.30 -8.33
N HIS A 346 11.71 -3.45 -7.31
CA HIS A 346 11.27 -3.87 -5.98
C HIS A 346 9.85 -4.41 -5.99
N GLY A 347 8.90 -3.64 -6.55
CA GLY A 347 7.50 -4.07 -6.68
C GLY A 347 7.36 -5.36 -7.47
N ASP A 348 8.06 -5.48 -8.62
CA ASP A 348 8.05 -6.67 -9.47
C ASP A 348 8.48 -7.94 -8.71
N ARG A 349 9.57 -7.87 -7.93
CA ARG A 349 10.08 -9.02 -7.18
C ARG A 349 9.14 -9.46 -6.06
N ILE A 350 8.57 -8.51 -5.32
CA ILE A 350 7.64 -8.80 -4.23
C ILE A 350 6.32 -9.36 -4.77
N LEU A 351 5.79 -8.78 -5.83
CA LEU A 351 4.55 -9.25 -6.45
C LEU A 351 4.74 -10.58 -7.16
N ALA A 352 5.89 -10.84 -7.78
CA ALA A 352 6.22 -12.18 -8.29
C ALA A 352 6.20 -13.25 -7.18
N ALA A 353 6.73 -12.92 -6.00
CA ALA A 353 6.66 -13.82 -4.84
C ALA A 353 5.20 -14.03 -4.39
N GLY A 354 4.43 -12.94 -4.25
CA GLY A 354 3.01 -13.00 -3.90
C GLY A 354 2.17 -13.81 -4.89
N GLU A 355 2.34 -13.58 -6.19
CA GLU A 355 1.70 -14.32 -7.28
C GLU A 355 2.00 -15.81 -7.14
N SER A 356 3.28 -16.19 -7.02
CA SER A 356 3.67 -17.60 -6.89
C SER A 356 3.05 -18.32 -5.68
N ILE A 357 2.76 -17.57 -4.60
CA ILE A 357 2.17 -18.11 -3.38
C ILE A 357 0.65 -18.23 -3.53
N TYR A 358 -0.03 -17.18 -3.99
CA TYR A 358 -1.50 -17.09 -3.94
C TYR A 358 -2.20 -17.50 -5.26
N GLN A 359 -1.44 -17.76 -6.33
CA GLN A 359 -2.01 -18.26 -7.58
C GLN A 359 -2.82 -19.54 -7.35
N GLY A 360 -4.03 -19.57 -7.92
CA GLY A 360 -4.95 -20.71 -7.80
C GLY A 360 -5.74 -20.77 -6.49
N THR A 361 -5.52 -19.85 -5.53
CA THR A 361 -6.28 -19.80 -4.27
C THR A 361 -7.64 -19.10 -4.41
N GLY A 362 -7.85 -18.35 -5.49
CA GLY A 362 -9.05 -17.54 -5.73
C GLY A 362 -9.04 -16.17 -5.05
N ALA A 363 -8.10 -15.89 -4.14
CA ALA A 363 -7.87 -14.54 -3.62
C ALA A 363 -7.14 -13.68 -4.67
N LYS A 364 -7.53 -12.41 -4.79
CA LYS A 364 -6.83 -11.44 -5.64
C LYS A 364 -5.54 -11.00 -4.96
N LEU A 365 -4.51 -10.71 -5.75
CA LEU A 365 -3.33 -9.99 -5.30
C LEU A 365 -3.54 -8.50 -5.56
N SER A 366 -3.04 -7.63 -4.71
CA SER A 366 -3.07 -6.18 -4.96
C SER A 366 -1.83 -5.47 -4.44
N GLY A 367 -1.59 -4.27 -4.96
CA GLY A 367 -0.51 -3.39 -4.53
C GLY A 367 -1.01 -1.95 -4.42
N LYS A 368 -0.56 -1.26 -3.38
CA LYS A 368 -1.00 0.10 -3.08
C LYS A 368 -0.03 1.15 -3.65
N VAL A 369 -0.58 2.16 -4.31
CA VAL A 369 0.16 3.31 -4.87
C VAL A 369 -0.38 4.58 -4.22
N ALA A 370 0.52 5.41 -3.68
CA ALA A 370 0.18 6.64 -2.97
C ALA A 370 -0.32 7.76 -3.92
N GLY A 371 -1.36 8.48 -3.50
CA GLY A 371 -1.87 9.69 -4.15
C GLY A 371 -1.08 10.93 -3.75
N ILE A 372 0.01 11.22 -4.46
CA ILE A 372 0.88 12.37 -4.19
C ILE A 372 0.41 13.55 -5.04
N HIS A 373 -0.54 14.30 -4.51
CA HIS A 373 -1.28 15.29 -5.29
C HIS A 373 -0.71 16.70 -5.23
N TRP A 374 0.18 17.03 -4.29
CA TRP A 374 0.80 18.36 -4.20
C TRP A 374 1.94 18.52 -5.19
N HIS A 375 2.14 19.75 -5.64
CA HIS A 375 3.04 20.10 -6.74
C HIS A 375 2.73 19.43 -8.09
N TYR A 376 1.62 18.70 -8.22
CA TYR A 376 1.20 18.05 -9.47
C TYR A 376 1.04 19.06 -10.62
N ASN A 377 0.62 20.29 -10.35
CA ASN A 377 0.48 21.33 -11.39
C ASN A 377 1.80 22.03 -11.77
N THR A 378 2.92 21.67 -11.13
CA THR A 378 4.26 22.17 -11.52
C THR A 378 4.81 21.34 -12.67
N ARG A 379 5.86 21.81 -13.36
CA ARG A 379 6.43 21.03 -14.48
C ARG A 379 7.19 19.78 -14.03
N SER A 380 7.85 19.88 -12.88
CA SER A 380 8.70 18.83 -12.34
C SER A 380 7.94 17.79 -11.54
N HIS A 381 6.74 18.10 -11.02
CA HIS A 381 6.00 17.19 -10.15
C HIS A 381 6.86 16.72 -8.95
N ALA A 382 7.58 17.66 -8.33
CA ALA A 382 8.69 17.36 -7.42
C ALA A 382 8.40 16.32 -6.33
N ALA A 383 7.21 16.35 -5.72
CA ALA A 383 6.81 15.41 -4.68
C ALA A 383 6.64 13.96 -5.19
N GLU A 384 6.15 13.81 -6.41
CA GLU A 384 6.04 12.52 -7.09
C GLU A 384 7.45 11.97 -7.38
N LEU A 385 8.35 12.84 -7.88
CA LEU A 385 9.75 12.48 -8.18
C LEU A 385 10.51 11.99 -6.93
N THR A 386 10.45 12.74 -5.82
CA THR A 386 11.14 12.36 -4.57
C THR A 386 10.62 11.04 -4.00
N SER A 387 9.33 10.75 -4.22
CA SER A 387 8.67 9.52 -3.78
C SER A 387 8.89 8.33 -4.72
N GLY A 388 9.56 8.54 -5.86
CA GLY A 388 9.96 7.49 -6.80
C GLY A 388 9.05 7.34 -8.01
N TYR A 389 7.99 8.15 -8.13
CA TYR A 389 7.16 8.19 -9.32
C TYR A 389 7.79 9.15 -10.31
N TYR A 390 8.39 8.64 -11.39
CA TYR A 390 8.95 9.49 -12.44
C TYR A 390 7.84 10.03 -13.36
N ASN A 391 6.90 10.76 -12.74
CA ASN A 391 5.85 11.52 -13.38
C ASN A 391 6.34 12.96 -13.59
N THR A 392 6.10 13.51 -14.78
CA THR A 392 6.36 14.91 -15.08
C THR A 392 5.29 15.40 -16.04
N ARG A 393 5.30 16.68 -16.39
CA ARG A 393 4.39 17.22 -17.40
C ARG A 393 4.46 16.50 -18.76
N HIS A 394 5.56 15.82 -19.07
CA HIS A 394 5.81 15.19 -20.37
C HIS A 394 5.96 13.66 -20.30
N ARG A 395 5.89 13.07 -19.10
CA ARG A 395 6.13 11.64 -18.89
C ARG A 395 5.11 11.10 -17.90
N ASP A 396 4.40 10.05 -18.29
CA ASP A 396 3.51 9.32 -17.39
C ASP A 396 4.33 8.37 -16.48
N GLY A 397 4.42 8.72 -15.20
CA GLY A 397 5.10 7.92 -14.19
C GLY A 397 4.28 6.74 -13.66
N TYR A 398 2.96 6.74 -13.86
CA TYR A 398 2.04 5.73 -13.33
C TYR A 398 1.81 4.57 -14.30
N LEU A 399 1.92 4.79 -15.61
CA LEU A 399 1.77 3.73 -16.60
C LEU A 399 2.76 2.57 -16.42
N PRO A 400 4.07 2.78 -16.15
CA PRO A 400 4.98 1.69 -15.84
C PRO A 400 4.60 0.88 -14.59
N ILE A 401 4.09 1.56 -13.54
CA ILE A 401 3.62 0.91 -12.31
C ILE A 401 2.39 0.05 -12.61
N ALA A 402 1.43 0.60 -13.35
CA ALA A 402 0.23 -0.11 -13.76
C ALA A 402 0.55 -1.36 -14.60
N ARG A 403 1.52 -1.27 -15.53
CA ARG A 403 2.00 -2.43 -16.31
C ARG A 403 2.69 -3.49 -15.45
N MET A 404 3.48 -3.06 -14.47
CA MET A 404 4.13 -3.98 -13.52
C MET A 404 3.07 -4.73 -12.69
N LEU A 405 2.05 -4.05 -12.19
CA LEU A 405 0.93 -4.70 -11.49
C LEU A 405 0.14 -5.65 -12.40
N ALA A 406 -0.16 -5.22 -13.64
CA ALA A 406 -0.86 -6.03 -14.64
C ALA A 406 -0.11 -7.34 -14.95
N LYS A 407 1.22 -7.28 -15.07
CA LYS A 407 2.09 -8.44 -15.30
C LYS A 407 1.87 -9.55 -14.28
N HIS A 408 1.57 -9.20 -13.03
CA HIS A 408 1.34 -10.13 -11.92
C HIS A 408 -0.14 -10.39 -11.63
N GLY A 409 -1.06 -9.92 -12.49
CA GLY A 409 -2.50 -10.01 -12.25
C GLY A 409 -2.95 -9.31 -10.96
N ALA A 410 -2.18 -8.34 -10.49
CA ALA A 410 -2.44 -7.64 -9.24
C ALA A 410 -3.36 -6.43 -9.47
N VAL A 411 -4.28 -6.17 -8.55
CA VAL A 411 -5.13 -4.96 -8.55
C VAL A 411 -4.29 -3.75 -8.13
N LEU A 412 -4.42 -2.63 -8.84
CA LEU A 412 -3.87 -1.34 -8.43
C LEU A 412 -4.81 -0.71 -7.43
N ASN A 413 -4.38 -0.56 -6.17
CA ASN A 413 -5.15 0.16 -5.16
C ASN A 413 -4.58 1.58 -4.99
N PHE A 414 -5.42 2.60 -5.11
CA PHE A 414 -4.99 4.00 -5.16
C PHE A 414 -5.77 4.90 -4.18
N THR A 415 -5.07 5.84 -3.55
CA THR A 415 -5.65 6.76 -2.55
C THR A 415 -6.14 8.09 -3.17
N CYS A 416 -6.65 9.01 -2.35
CA CYS A 416 -7.13 10.36 -2.73
C CYS A 416 -8.44 10.41 -3.54
N MET A 417 -9.23 9.34 -3.55
CA MET A 417 -10.47 9.26 -4.33
C MET A 417 -11.56 10.24 -3.87
N GLU A 418 -11.45 10.78 -2.66
CA GLU A 418 -12.40 11.70 -2.03
C GLU A 418 -12.04 13.18 -2.18
N MET A 419 -10.80 13.47 -2.59
CA MET A 419 -10.25 14.83 -2.57
C MET A 419 -10.66 15.62 -3.84
N ARG A 420 -10.87 16.93 -3.67
CA ARG A 420 -11.17 17.86 -4.77
C ARG A 420 -10.10 18.93 -4.90
N ASP A 421 -9.84 19.41 -6.12
CA ASP A 421 -8.84 20.44 -6.38
C ASP A 421 -9.21 21.75 -5.67
N GLY A 422 -10.50 22.10 -5.65
CA GLY A 422 -11.02 23.31 -4.99
C GLY A 422 -10.93 23.33 -3.46
N GLU A 423 -10.61 22.18 -2.83
CA GLU A 423 -10.41 22.08 -1.38
C GLU A 423 -8.92 22.20 -0.99
N GLN A 424 -8.01 22.31 -1.96
CA GLN A 424 -6.58 22.34 -1.72
C GLN A 424 -6.03 23.77 -1.63
N PRO A 425 -4.98 24.02 -0.82
CA PRO A 425 -4.32 25.31 -0.78
C PRO A 425 -3.71 25.67 -2.15
N GLN A 426 -3.99 26.88 -2.65
CA GLN A 426 -3.48 27.32 -3.96
C GLN A 426 -1.95 27.29 -4.05
N SER A 427 -1.25 27.62 -2.97
CA SER A 427 0.22 27.59 -2.91
C SER A 427 0.80 26.19 -3.11
N ALA A 428 0.06 25.13 -2.74
CA ALA A 428 0.51 23.76 -2.86
C ALA A 428 0.55 23.24 -4.31
N ASN A 429 -0.08 23.94 -5.26
CA ASN A 429 -0.20 23.52 -6.66
C ASN A 429 -0.76 22.09 -6.79
N CYS A 430 -1.75 21.75 -5.97
CA CYS A 430 -2.35 20.43 -5.96
C CYS A 430 -3.26 20.17 -7.16
N SER A 431 -3.37 18.91 -7.58
CA SER A 431 -4.52 18.44 -8.37
C SER A 431 -4.82 16.95 -8.11
N PRO A 432 -5.44 16.61 -6.96
CA PRO A 432 -5.91 15.23 -6.72
C PRO A 432 -6.85 14.72 -7.83
N GLU A 433 -7.71 15.58 -8.40
CA GLU A 433 -8.64 15.17 -9.46
C GLU A 433 -7.92 14.93 -10.79
N GLY A 434 -6.88 15.71 -11.08
CA GLY A 434 -5.97 15.48 -12.21
C GLY A 434 -5.21 14.17 -12.07
N LEU A 435 -4.64 13.96 -10.89
CA LEU A 435 -3.89 12.76 -10.55
C LEU A 435 -4.74 11.48 -10.67
N VAL A 436 -5.92 11.46 -10.07
CA VAL A 436 -6.84 10.31 -10.16
C VAL A 436 -7.22 10.02 -11.62
N ARG A 437 -7.48 11.06 -12.45
CA ARG A 437 -7.75 10.88 -13.89
C ARG A 437 -6.56 10.28 -14.64
N GLN A 438 -5.34 10.69 -14.30
CA GLN A 438 -4.12 10.12 -14.88
C GLN A 438 -3.99 8.63 -14.51
N VAL A 439 -4.12 8.29 -13.24
CA VAL A 439 -4.01 6.89 -12.77
C VAL A 439 -5.11 6.01 -13.37
N LYS A 440 -6.36 6.50 -13.47
CA LYS A 440 -7.43 5.79 -14.18
C LYS A 440 -7.09 5.52 -15.65
N THR A 441 -6.43 6.47 -16.31
CA THR A 441 -5.98 6.33 -17.70
C THR A 441 -4.85 5.33 -17.84
N ALA A 442 -3.86 5.38 -16.94
CA ALA A 442 -2.76 4.42 -16.87
C ALA A 442 -3.27 3.00 -16.62
N ALA A 443 -4.17 2.83 -15.64
CA ALA A 443 -4.75 1.54 -15.30
C ALA A 443 -5.52 0.93 -16.49
N ARG A 444 -6.35 1.74 -17.17
CA ARG A 444 -7.07 1.32 -18.38
C ARG A 444 -6.12 0.92 -19.50
N THR A 445 -5.05 1.69 -19.71
CA THR A 445 -4.07 1.44 -20.76
C THR A 445 -3.25 0.18 -20.51
N ALA A 446 -2.99 -0.15 -19.23
CA ALA A 446 -2.29 -1.35 -18.83
C ALA A 446 -3.21 -2.56 -18.62
N GLU A 447 -4.53 -2.39 -18.78
CA GLU A 447 -5.54 -3.42 -18.51
C GLU A 447 -5.48 -3.99 -17.09
N VAL A 448 -5.12 -3.14 -16.11
CA VAL A 448 -5.10 -3.51 -14.69
C VAL A 448 -6.38 -3.04 -14.00
N GLU A 449 -6.93 -3.89 -13.12
CA GLU A 449 -8.04 -3.50 -12.26
C GLU A 449 -7.63 -2.37 -11.32
N LEU A 450 -8.53 -1.42 -11.07
CA LEU A 450 -8.32 -0.30 -10.18
C LEU A 450 -9.28 -0.35 -8.99
N ALA A 451 -8.74 -0.41 -7.78
CA ALA A 451 -9.47 -0.18 -6.54
C ALA A 451 -9.11 1.19 -5.95
N GLY A 452 -9.97 1.72 -5.09
CA GLY A 452 -9.81 3.06 -4.53
C GLY A 452 -9.94 3.13 -3.00
N GLU A 453 -9.25 4.10 -2.43
CA GLU A 453 -9.30 4.44 -1.00
C GLU A 453 -9.41 5.96 -0.82
N ASN A 454 -10.06 6.40 0.27
CA ASN A 454 -9.90 7.78 0.71
C ASN A 454 -8.57 7.98 1.43
N ALA A 455 -7.92 9.13 1.23
CA ALA A 455 -6.67 9.46 1.90
C ALA A 455 -6.91 9.99 3.33
N LEU A 456 -7.96 10.79 3.52
CA LEU A 456 -8.30 11.43 4.79
C LEU A 456 -9.65 10.95 5.31
N GLU A 457 -9.78 10.84 6.64
CA GLU A 457 -11.01 10.47 7.32
C GLU A 457 -12.09 11.56 7.15
N ARG A 458 -13.03 11.33 6.22
CA ARG A 458 -14.15 12.25 5.92
C ARG A 458 -15.49 11.53 5.94
N TYR A 459 -16.51 12.23 6.42
CA TYR A 459 -17.89 11.71 6.55
C TYR A 459 -18.94 12.62 5.88
N ASP A 460 -18.49 13.68 5.19
CA ASP A 460 -19.35 14.65 4.55
C ASP A 460 -19.81 14.19 3.15
N GLY A 461 -20.98 14.69 2.73
CA GLY A 461 -21.55 14.36 1.43
C GLY A 461 -20.68 14.80 0.23
N GLY A 462 -19.82 15.80 0.40
CA GLY A 462 -18.88 16.26 -0.63
C GLY A 462 -17.85 15.19 -0.96
N ALA A 463 -17.21 14.63 0.06
CA ALA A 463 -16.27 13.51 -0.07
C ALA A 463 -16.93 12.28 -0.70
N PHE A 464 -18.07 11.84 -0.17
CA PHE A 464 -18.77 10.66 -0.72
C PHE A 464 -19.24 10.85 -2.16
N SER A 465 -19.72 12.04 -2.52
CA SER A 465 -20.10 12.34 -3.90
C SER A 465 -18.89 12.34 -4.85
N GLN A 466 -17.71 12.76 -4.38
CA GLN A 466 -16.48 12.72 -5.17
C GLN A 466 -16.04 11.28 -5.43
N VAL A 467 -16.08 10.43 -4.39
CA VAL A 467 -15.78 9.00 -4.54
C VAL A 467 -16.76 8.34 -5.51
N LEU A 468 -18.05 8.64 -5.41
CA LEU A 468 -19.07 8.15 -6.33
C LEU A 468 -18.76 8.58 -7.78
N ALA A 469 -18.47 9.86 -8.02
CA ALA A 469 -18.12 10.34 -9.36
C ALA A 469 -16.86 9.64 -9.91
N THR A 470 -15.88 9.40 -9.04
CA THR A 470 -14.64 8.71 -9.38
C THR A 470 -14.84 7.22 -9.62
N SER A 471 -15.81 6.59 -8.95
CA SER A 471 -16.07 5.15 -9.04
C SER A 471 -16.78 4.75 -10.35
N MET A 472 -17.49 5.70 -10.97
CA MET A 472 -18.25 5.44 -12.21
C MET A 472 -17.36 5.09 -13.41
N SER A 473 -17.92 4.20 -14.24
CA SER A 473 -17.29 3.62 -15.43
C SER A 473 -17.63 4.36 -16.73
N ASP A 474 -18.18 5.59 -16.67
CA ASP A 474 -18.58 6.35 -17.87
C ASP A 474 -17.41 6.63 -18.83
N SER A 475 -16.17 6.44 -18.35
CA SER A 475 -14.91 6.51 -19.10
C SER A 475 -14.28 5.14 -19.43
N GLY A 476 -14.99 4.04 -19.17
CA GLY A 476 -14.59 2.66 -19.46
C GLY A 476 -13.72 1.96 -18.40
N ASN A 477 -13.41 2.62 -17.28
CA ASN A 477 -12.58 2.08 -16.19
C ASN A 477 -13.12 2.50 -14.81
N GLY A 478 -14.24 1.90 -14.39
CA GLY A 478 -14.79 2.08 -13.04
C GLY A 478 -13.98 1.34 -11.99
N LEU A 479 -14.17 1.69 -10.71
CA LEU A 479 -13.46 1.02 -9.62
C LEU A 479 -13.98 -0.41 -9.43
N SER A 480 -13.07 -1.36 -9.20
CA SER A 480 -13.41 -2.75 -8.88
C SER A 480 -13.85 -2.92 -7.41
N ALA A 481 -13.36 -2.05 -6.52
CA ALA A 481 -13.76 -1.93 -5.13
C ALA A 481 -13.40 -0.54 -4.58
N PHE A 482 -14.03 -0.16 -3.47
CA PHE A 482 -13.64 1.00 -2.68
C PHE A 482 -13.48 0.64 -1.21
N THR A 483 -12.40 1.05 -0.57
CA THR A 483 -12.13 0.80 0.84
C THR A 483 -12.14 2.12 1.62
N PHE A 484 -13.05 2.22 2.61
CA PHE A 484 -13.20 3.40 3.45
C PHE A 484 -12.23 3.39 4.63
N LEU A 485 -11.44 4.46 4.78
CA LEU A 485 -10.51 4.72 5.87
C LEU A 485 -11.14 5.74 6.83
N ARG A 486 -11.56 5.35 8.04
CA ARG A 486 -11.51 3.99 8.61
C ARG A 486 -12.59 3.79 9.67
N MET A 487 -12.77 2.54 10.10
CA MET A 487 -13.58 2.22 11.27
C MET A 487 -12.95 2.78 12.54
N ASN A 488 -13.69 3.67 13.21
CA ASN A 488 -13.36 4.19 14.53
C ASN A 488 -14.67 4.59 15.26
N LYS A 489 -14.55 5.22 16.43
CA LYS A 489 -15.73 5.66 17.20
C LYS A 489 -16.57 6.71 16.44
N ARG A 490 -15.94 7.63 15.72
CA ARG A 490 -16.61 8.71 14.98
C ARG A 490 -17.46 8.17 13.84
N LEU A 491 -17.01 7.11 13.17
CA LEU A 491 -17.81 6.46 12.12
C LEU A 491 -19.20 6.02 12.61
N PHE A 492 -19.30 5.56 13.85
CA PHE A 492 -20.56 5.10 14.45
C PHE A 492 -21.39 6.23 15.10
N GLU A 493 -20.97 7.49 14.98
CA GLU A 493 -21.82 8.62 15.38
C GLU A 493 -23.05 8.69 14.45
N PRO A 494 -24.25 9.08 14.95
CA PRO A 494 -25.51 8.90 14.22
C PRO A 494 -25.52 9.49 12.80
N GLU A 495 -24.98 10.69 12.60
CA GLU A 495 -24.94 11.36 11.30
C GLU A 495 -23.91 10.72 10.35
N ASN A 496 -22.70 10.45 10.85
CA ASN A 496 -21.63 9.82 10.07
C ASN A 496 -22.04 8.42 9.62
N TRP A 497 -22.67 7.65 10.51
CA TRP A 497 -23.18 6.32 10.20
C TRP A 497 -24.27 6.37 9.13
N ARG A 498 -25.23 7.31 9.24
CA ARG A 498 -26.27 7.52 8.23
C ARG A 498 -25.67 7.86 6.87
N ASN A 499 -24.67 8.73 6.83
CA ASN A 499 -23.98 9.10 5.60
C ASN A 499 -23.23 7.91 4.99
N LEU A 500 -22.54 7.10 5.80
CA LEU A 500 -21.87 5.88 5.32
C LEU A 500 -22.89 4.90 4.74
N VAL A 501 -23.98 4.60 5.45
CA VAL A 501 -25.01 3.66 4.96
C VAL A 501 -25.58 4.14 3.61
N GLN A 502 -25.87 5.44 3.49
CA GLN A 502 -26.35 6.01 2.23
C GLN A 502 -25.29 5.92 1.13
N PHE A 503 -24.02 6.19 1.43
CA PHE A 503 -22.91 6.06 0.50
C PHE A 503 -22.74 4.61 0.01
N VAL A 504 -22.74 3.63 0.91
CA VAL A 504 -22.64 2.20 0.60
C VAL A 504 -23.80 1.77 -0.31
N LYS A 505 -25.02 2.23 -0.01
CA LYS A 505 -26.18 2.00 -0.86
C LYS A 505 -25.98 2.60 -2.27
N SER A 506 -25.57 3.86 -2.37
CA SER A 506 -25.32 4.51 -3.66
C SER A 506 -24.23 3.81 -4.49
N MET A 507 -23.16 3.33 -3.86
CA MET A 507 -22.11 2.55 -4.52
C MET A 507 -22.64 1.21 -5.05
N SER A 508 -23.59 0.60 -4.33
CA SER A 508 -24.23 -0.65 -4.76
C SER A 508 -25.21 -0.49 -5.93
N GLU A 509 -25.83 0.68 -6.04
CA GLU A 509 -26.81 1.02 -7.09
C GLU A 509 -26.15 1.69 -8.33
N GLY A 510 -24.82 1.79 -8.34
CA GLY A 510 -24.06 2.37 -9.46
C GLY A 510 -24.17 3.88 -9.59
N GLY A 511 -24.35 4.59 -8.47
CA GLY A 511 -24.29 6.05 -8.41
C GLY A 511 -25.48 6.78 -9.05
N ARG A 512 -26.51 6.07 -9.54
CA ARG A 512 -27.62 6.66 -10.31
C ARG A 512 -28.69 7.36 -9.47
N ASN A 513 -28.68 7.17 -8.15
CA ASN A 513 -29.56 7.87 -7.22
C ASN A 513 -28.82 9.02 -6.52
N ALA A 514 -28.55 10.08 -7.27
CA ALA A 514 -28.31 11.39 -6.65
C ALA A 514 -29.67 11.93 -6.18
N SER A 515 -29.84 12.00 -4.86
CA SER A 515 -31.03 12.46 -4.12
C SER A 515 -32.26 11.55 -4.13
N LEU A 516 -32.64 11.06 -2.94
CA LEU A 516 -34.06 10.91 -2.62
C LEU A 516 -34.59 12.32 -2.30
N PRO A 517 -35.82 12.68 -2.71
CA PRO A 517 -36.34 14.02 -2.48
C PRO A 517 -36.40 14.34 -0.99
N GLU A 518 -36.23 15.62 -0.65
CA GLU A 518 -36.25 16.20 0.70
C GLU A 518 -37.46 15.79 1.57
N CYS A 519 -38.49 15.18 0.98
CA CYS A 519 -39.69 14.71 1.67
C CYS A 519 -39.47 13.51 2.61
N ASP A 520 -38.38 12.74 2.48
CA ASP A 520 -38.06 11.64 3.42
C ASP A 520 -37.19 12.10 4.61
N SER A 521 -36.89 13.40 4.71
CA SER A 521 -36.23 14.00 5.88
C SER A 521 -37.21 14.45 6.96
N SER A 522 -38.53 14.40 6.71
CA SER A 522 -39.52 14.75 7.71
C SER A 522 -39.56 13.68 8.81
N ARG A 523 -39.20 14.11 10.03
CA ARG A 523 -39.37 13.40 11.29
C ARG A 523 -40.70 12.62 11.31
N THR A 524 -40.62 11.30 11.28
CA THR A 524 -41.71 10.48 11.83
C THR A 524 -41.52 10.45 13.34
N ASP A 525 -42.14 11.40 14.03
CA ASP A 525 -42.41 11.31 15.47
C ASP A 525 -43.43 10.17 15.68
N LEU A 526 -42.93 8.93 15.71
CA LEU A 526 -43.70 7.76 16.14
C LEU A 526 -43.85 7.85 17.67
N TYR A 527 -44.96 8.47 18.05
CA TYR A 527 -45.44 8.69 19.40
C TYR A 527 -45.63 7.35 20.12
N VAL A 528 -44.69 6.96 20.99
CA VAL A 528 -44.88 5.86 21.95
C VAL A 528 -45.75 6.38 23.10
N ARG A 529 -47.06 6.21 22.96
CA ARG A 529 -48.03 6.33 24.05
C ARG A 529 -48.10 5.01 24.81
N PHE A 530 -48.28 5.10 26.13
CA PHE A 530 -48.42 4.04 27.16
C PHE A 530 -47.12 3.64 27.89
N ILE A 531 -46.88 4.25 29.06
CA ILE A 531 -47.22 3.68 30.37
C ILE A 531 -47.12 4.81 31.40
N LYS A 532 -48.27 5.30 31.87
CA LYS A 532 -48.46 5.86 33.21
C LYS A 532 -49.95 6.12 33.41
N GLU A 533 -50.65 5.11 33.89
CA GLU A 533 -51.81 5.28 34.78
C GLU A 533 -52.30 3.90 35.26
N SER A 534 -51.94 3.55 36.50
CA SER A 534 -52.84 2.78 37.35
C SER A 534 -52.50 3.03 38.81
N HIS A 535 -53.28 3.94 39.40
CA HIS A 535 -53.83 3.82 40.75
C HIS A 535 -52.87 3.68 41.94
N SER A 536 -52.58 4.81 42.59
CA SER A 536 -52.69 4.88 44.06
C SER A 536 -53.93 5.71 44.44
N LYS A 537 -55.10 5.07 44.41
CA LYS A 537 -56.25 5.53 45.19
C LYS A 537 -55.93 5.29 46.66
N LYS A 538 -55.73 6.36 47.43
CA LYS A 538 -56.16 6.55 48.84
C LYS A 538 -55.44 7.76 49.44
N ALA A 539 -56.15 8.87 49.59
CA ALA A 539 -56.34 9.56 50.87
C ALA A 539 -57.01 10.91 50.60
N THR A 540 -58.32 10.92 50.83
CA THR A 540 -59.18 12.06 51.06
C THR A 540 -58.68 12.89 52.25
N GLU A 541 -58.85 14.21 52.14
CA GLU A 541 -59.11 15.20 53.21
C GLU A 541 -58.29 15.16 54.52
N VAL A 542 -57.64 16.29 54.86
CA VAL A 542 -58.06 17.22 55.94
C VAL A 542 -57.10 18.45 55.99
N ALA A 543 -57.72 19.63 55.85
CA ALA A 543 -57.50 20.95 56.46
C ALA A 543 -56.14 21.40 57.08
N VAL A 544 -55.77 22.64 56.71
CA VAL A 544 -55.43 23.81 57.56
C VAL A 544 -54.29 23.66 58.58
N VAL A 545 -53.09 24.20 58.29
CA VAL A 545 -52.52 25.52 58.67
C VAL A 545 -51.19 25.67 57.94
#